data_AF-A0A7S0FAE4-F1
#
_entry.id   AF-A0A7S0FAE4-F1
#
_cell.length_a   1.000
_cell.length_b   1.000
_cell.length_c   1.000
_cell.angle_alpha   90.00
_cell.angle_beta   90.00
_cell.angle_gamma   90.00
#
_symmetry.space_group_name_H-M   'P 1'
#
loop_
_entity.id
_entity.type
_entity.pdbx_description
1 polymer ?
#
loop_
_entity_poly.entity_id
_entity_poly.type
_entity_poly.pdbx_seq_one_letter_code
_entity_poly.pdbx_strand_id
1 'polypeptide(L)'
;EKAGSRPDAVDVARDAVTRAEMMDVASFCELAPGMRAQLALRRSTAATVAGDVREWARRVSVAHCGVGRAVAAPPEEAGGVLGLMAEAACDAPIEDAIMEALLGRLNSSGWDPAVFQLVAEVVTASSPELPQEERIIRSPLTMLEFILGAVYSDDQRCHALDIFESVDAMYSKIPKADATVPIGSSAERYAELQRQADELEKHLGCLDVLRENKIGLSLSFADLRRGCTNEPMAVRSLWNLFRVLGARYRPALFWRSFQQKLSYLHSHAFAAVSVTSVSEMLVRCLVEQEHFDVMSDVTAEWAARCNASEVAGSLVALAQELVNSSPALRHASLEKARRVLR
;
A
#
# COMPACT_ATOMS: atom_id res chain seq x y z
N GLU A 1 -33.60 -51.10 0.13
CA GLU A 1 -33.17 -50.48 1.40
C GLU A 1 -32.69 -49.06 1.13
N LYS A 2 -33.07 -48.11 2.00
CA LYS A 2 -32.76 -46.68 1.89
C LYS A 2 -31.36 -46.43 2.44
N ALA A 3 -30.42 -45.96 1.61
CA ALA A 3 -29.14 -45.43 2.07
C ALA A 3 -29.31 -43.93 2.38
N GLY A 4 -29.30 -43.59 3.67
CA GLY A 4 -29.28 -42.22 4.15
C GLY A 4 -27.94 -41.56 3.83
N SER A 5 -27.99 -40.47 3.08
CA SER A 5 -26.84 -39.59 2.86
C SER A 5 -26.48 -38.93 4.19
N ARG A 6 -25.31 -39.25 4.73
CA ARG A 6 -24.71 -38.50 5.84
C ARG A 6 -24.39 -37.09 5.33
N PRO A 7 -24.73 -36.03 6.07
CA PRO A 7 -24.28 -34.69 5.73
C PRO A 7 -22.75 -34.63 5.88
N ASP A 8 -22.12 -33.95 4.93
CA ASP A 8 -20.68 -33.77 4.86
C ASP A 8 -20.14 -33.16 6.16
N ALA A 9 -19.05 -33.74 6.68
CA ALA A 9 -18.36 -33.26 7.88
C ALA A 9 -17.84 -31.80 7.74
N VAL A 10 -17.80 -31.28 6.51
CA VAL A 10 -17.46 -29.88 6.20
C VAL A 10 -18.61 -28.93 6.55
N ASP A 11 -19.86 -29.34 6.33
CA ASP A 11 -21.04 -28.53 6.69
C ASP A 11 -21.29 -28.56 8.21
N VAL A 12 -21.01 -29.68 8.87
CA VAL A 12 -21.11 -29.78 10.33
C VAL A 12 -20.02 -28.95 11.03
N ALA A 13 -18.81 -28.83 10.45
CA ALA A 13 -17.78 -27.93 10.97
C ALA A 13 -18.12 -26.45 10.74
N ARG A 14 -18.78 -26.10 9.62
CA ARG A 14 -19.27 -24.75 9.34
C ARG A 14 -20.45 -24.34 10.24
N ASP A 15 -21.32 -25.29 10.57
CA ASP A 15 -22.43 -25.11 11.53
C ASP A 15 -21.96 -25.13 13.01
N ALA A 16 -20.88 -25.84 13.32
CA ALA A 16 -20.29 -25.86 14.66
C ALA A 16 -19.51 -24.56 14.97
N VAL A 17 -18.83 -23.99 13.97
CA VAL A 17 -18.13 -22.69 14.11
C VAL A 17 -19.10 -21.51 14.17
N THR A 18 -20.32 -21.64 13.63
CA THR A 18 -21.36 -20.59 13.75
C THR A 18 -22.13 -20.63 15.06
N ARG A 19 -22.09 -21.73 15.83
CA ARG A 19 -22.69 -21.82 17.18
C ARG A 19 -21.71 -21.53 18.33
N ALA A 20 -20.40 -21.50 18.08
CA ALA A 20 -19.39 -21.40 19.14
C ALA A 20 -19.04 -19.97 19.60
N GLU A 21 -19.65 -18.92 19.05
CA GLU A 21 -19.41 -17.53 19.50
C GLU A 21 -20.72 -16.75 19.64
N MET A 22 -21.71 -17.30 20.35
CA MET A 22 -22.72 -16.45 20.99
C MET A 22 -22.10 -15.91 22.27
N MET A 23 -21.25 -14.89 22.14
CA MET A 23 -20.85 -14.08 23.28
C MET A 23 -22.11 -13.41 23.84
N ASP A 24 -22.33 -13.55 25.15
CA ASP A 24 -23.46 -12.88 25.78
C ASP A 24 -23.28 -11.35 25.75
N VAL A 25 -24.40 -10.64 25.84
CA VAL A 25 -24.41 -9.18 25.73
C VAL A 25 -23.58 -8.53 26.85
N ALA A 26 -23.55 -9.12 28.05
CA ALA A 26 -22.78 -8.60 29.18
C ALA A 26 -21.28 -8.64 28.90
N SER A 27 -20.77 -9.77 28.41
CA SER A 27 -19.38 -9.96 28.00
C SER A 27 -19.02 -9.05 26.83
N PHE A 28 -19.95 -8.80 25.90
CA PHE A 28 -19.75 -7.82 24.83
C PHE A 28 -19.59 -6.40 25.39
N CYS A 29 -20.43 -5.98 26.34
CA CYS A 29 -20.37 -4.65 26.96
C CYS A 29 -19.00 -4.39 27.62
N GLU A 30 -18.42 -5.41 28.24
CA GLU A 30 -17.14 -5.34 28.96
C GLU A 30 -15.92 -5.19 28.02
N LEU A 31 -16.07 -5.44 26.72
CA LEU A 31 -15.00 -5.26 25.76
C LEU A 31 -14.68 -3.77 25.51
N ALA A 32 -13.41 -3.53 25.21
CA ALA A 32 -12.95 -2.22 24.73
C ALA A 32 -13.70 -1.80 23.44
N PRO A 33 -13.94 -0.50 23.23
CA PRO A 33 -14.69 -0.01 22.06
C PRO A 33 -14.19 -0.52 20.70
N GLY A 34 -12.87 -0.55 20.48
CA GLY A 34 -12.30 -1.09 19.24
C GLY A 34 -12.61 -2.57 19.02
N MET A 35 -12.56 -3.39 20.07
CA MET A 35 -12.90 -4.82 20.00
C MET A 35 -14.39 -5.04 19.70
N ARG A 36 -15.26 -4.19 20.28
CA ARG A 36 -16.71 -4.19 19.99
C ARG A 36 -16.98 -3.87 18.53
N ALA A 37 -16.36 -2.80 18.01
CA ALA A 37 -16.46 -2.43 16.60
C ALA A 37 -15.86 -3.52 15.67
N GLN A 38 -14.77 -4.17 16.06
CA GLN A 38 -14.16 -5.24 15.30
C GLN A 38 -15.10 -6.44 15.15
N LEU A 39 -15.79 -6.83 16.22
CA LEU A 39 -16.79 -7.89 16.19
C LEU A 39 -18.00 -7.51 15.33
N ALA A 40 -18.49 -6.27 15.48
CA ALA A 40 -19.62 -5.76 14.69
C ALA A 40 -19.32 -5.74 13.18
N LEU A 41 -18.09 -5.36 12.80
CA LEU A 41 -17.64 -5.22 11.41
C LEU A 41 -16.98 -6.49 10.86
N ARG A 42 -16.95 -7.59 11.61
CA ARG A 42 -16.22 -8.82 11.24
C ARG A 42 -16.71 -9.40 9.91
N ARG A 43 -18.01 -9.27 9.62
CA ARG A 43 -18.64 -9.79 8.40
C ARG A 43 -18.76 -8.75 7.29
N SER A 44 -18.32 -7.52 7.52
CA SER A 44 -18.39 -6.46 6.52
C SER A 44 -17.47 -6.74 5.34
N THR A 45 -17.99 -6.44 4.15
CA THR A 45 -17.28 -6.48 2.87
C THR A 45 -17.08 -5.05 2.35
N ALA A 46 -16.24 -4.85 1.33
CA ALA A 46 -16.02 -3.51 0.76
C ALA A 46 -17.36 -2.83 0.38
N ALA A 47 -18.29 -3.59 -0.20
CA ALA A 47 -19.61 -3.06 -0.58
C ALA A 47 -20.53 -2.69 0.59
N THR A 48 -20.34 -3.27 1.78
CA THR A 48 -21.27 -3.09 2.91
C THR A 48 -20.68 -2.26 4.06
N VAL A 49 -19.36 -2.20 4.19
CA VAL A 49 -18.68 -1.64 5.37
C VAL A 49 -19.09 -0.20 5.68
N ALA A 50 -19.23 0.66 4.67
CA ALA A 50 -19.64 2.04 4.90
C ALA A 50 -21.10 2.14 5.39
N GLY A 51 -21.97 1.20 5.01
CA GLY A 51 -23.34 1.09 5.53
C GLY A 51 -23.35 0.54 6.95
N ASP A 52 -22.63 -0.57 7.17
CA ASP A 52 -22.51 -1.25 8.46
C ASP A 52 -21.96 -0.31 9.54
N VAL A 53 -20.92 0.47 9.19
CA VAL A 53 -20.31 1.47 10.09
C VAL A 53 -21.27 2.60 10.43
N ARG A 54 -22.03 3.13 9.46
CA ARG A 54 -23.03 4.18 9.74
C ARG A 54 -24.14 3.67 10.64
N GLU A 55 -24.60 2.45 10.40
CA GLU A 55 -25.63 1.82 11.23
C GLU A 55 -25.11 1.57 12.65
N TRP A 56 -23.88 1.11 12.79
CA TRP A 56 -23.19 1.01 14.08
C TRP A 56 -23.12 2.38 14.77
N ALA A 57 -22.63 3.41 14.07
CA ALA A 57 -22.48 4.75 14.62
C ALA A 57 -23.81 5.36 15.10
N ARG A 58 -24.91 5.15 14.35
CA ARG A 58 -26.25 5.60 14.76
C ARG A 58 -26.69 4.98 16.08
N ARG A 59 -26.42 3.69 16.25
CA ARG A 59 -26.91 2.92 17.40
C ARG A 59 -26.05 3.07 18.65
N VAL A 60 -24.76 3.42 18.50
CA VAL A 60 -23.82 3.69 19.61
C VAL A 60 -23.86 5.15 20.08
N SER A 61 -24.33 6.09 19.23
CA SER A 61 -24.38 7.51 19.58
C SER A 61 -25.42 7.80 20.68
N VAL A 62 -24.99 8.48 21.75
CA VAL A 62 -25.77 8.85 22.96
C VAL A 62 -27.11 9.52 22.66
N ALA A 63 -27.26 10.19 21.51
CA ALA A 63 -28.53 10.77 21.08
C ALA A 63 -29.68 9.74 20.96
N HIS A 64 -29.37 8.46 20.79
CA HIS A 64 -30.35 7.36 20.81
C HIS A 64 -30.36 6.56 22.13
N CYS A 65 -29.29 6.62 22.93
CA CYS A 65 -29.25 5.99 24.26
C CYS A 65 -30.03 6.81 25.32
N GLY A 66 -30.29 8.10 25.06
CA GLY A 66 -30.93 9.03 26.02
C GLY A 66 -32.46 9.16 25.94
N VAL A 67 -33.15 8.53 24.99
CA VAL A 67 -34.62 8.53 24.96
C VAL A 67 -35.10 7.24 25.60
N GLY A 68 -35.50 7.32 26.86
CA GLY A 68 -35.96 6.19 27.66
C GLY A 68 -36.87 5.24 26.88
N ARG A 69 -36.33 4.08 26.53
CA ARG A 69 -37.13 2.91 26.13
C ARG A 69 -37.03 1.90 27.25
N ALA A 70 -38.08 1.91 28.07
CA ALA A 70 -38.49 0.73 28.79
C ALA A 70 -38.50 -0.45 27.82
N VAL A 71 -37.86 -1.54 28.24
CA VAL A 71 -37.82 -2.83 27.56
C VAL A 71 -39.25 -3.26 27.22
N ALA A 72 -39.66 -3.09 25.97
CA ALA A 72 -40.92 -3.62 25.48
C ALA A 72 -40.79 -3.98 23.99
N ALA A 73 -40.89 -5.30 23.76
CA ALA A 73 -41.02 -6.05 22.51
C ALA A 73 -39.73 -6.37 21.71
N PRO A 74 -39.58 -7.62 21.23
CA PRO A 74 -38.47 -8.05 20.40
C PRO A 74 -38.69 -7.61 18.94
N PRO A 75 -37.66 -7.12 18.23
CA PRO A 75 -37.76 -6.98 16.79
C PRO A 75 -37.36 -8.30 16.13
N GLU A 76 -38.34 -8.97 15.53
CA GLU A 76 -38.08 -9.84 14.38
C GLU A 76 -37.55 -8.98 13.22
N GLU A 77 -36.65 -9.56 12.41
CA GLU A 77 -35.97 -9.02 11.22
C GLU A 77 -34.52 -8.57 11.43
N ALA A 78 -33.60 -9.46 11.01
CA ALA A 78 -32.24 -9.33 10.46
C ALA A 78 -31.20 -8.29 11.00
N GLY A 79 -31.58 -7.33 11.84
CA GLY A 79 -30.72 -6.31 12.45
C GLY A 79 -30.52 -6.48 13.96
N GLY A 80 -30.99 -7.58 14.56
CA GLY A 80 -31.09 -7.75 16.02
C GLY A 80 -29.73 -7.83 16.76
N VAL A 81 -28.74 -8.52 16.20
CA VAL A 81 -27.43 -8.71 16.90
C VAL A 81 -26.60 -7.43 16.91
N LEU A 82 -26.51 -6.75 15.77
CA LEU A 82 -25.86 -5.44 15.64
C LEU A 82 -26.56 -4.36 16.49
N GLY A 83 -27.87 -4.51 16.76
CA GLY A 83 -28.66 -3.59 17.57
C GLY A 83 -28.36 -3.71 19.05
N LEU A 84 -28.43 -4.94 19.56
CA LEU A 84 -28.12 -5.25 20.95
C LEU A 84 -26.67 -4.94 21.32
N MET A 85 -25.73 -5.17 20.40
CA MET A 85 -24.32 -4.85 20.60
C MET A 85 -24.05 -3.33 20.57
N ALA A 86 -24.77 -2.57 19.75
CA ALA A 86 -24.57 -1.13 19.68
C ALA A 86 -25.16 -0.39 20.91
N GLU A 87 -26.32 -0.83 21.42
CA GLU A 87 -26.90 -0.32 22.66
C GLU A 87 -26.00 -0.58 23.89
N ALA A 88 -25.25 -1.69 23.87
CA ALA A 88 -24.25 -2.04 24.87
C ALA A 88 -22.97 -1.18 24.82
N ALA A 89 -22.73 -0.47 23.71
CA ALA A 89 -21.48 0.24 23.45
C ALA A 89 -21.54 1.76 23.64
N CYS A 90 -22.65 2.31 24.16
CA CYS A 90 -22.84 3.75 24.41
C CYS A 90 -21.61 4.37 25.11
N ASP A 91 -21.31 5.63 24.76
CA ASP A 91 -20.25 6.52 25.32
C ASP A 91 -18.81 6.37 24.78
N ALA A 92 -18.55 5.58 23.74
CA ALA A 92 -17.23 5.53 23.10
C ALA A 92 -17.06 6.55 21.95
N PRO A 93 -15.87 7.14 21.74
CA PRO A 93 -15.57 7.88 20.51
C PRO A 93 -15.64 6.93 19.32
N ILE A 94 -16.73 7.03 18.56
CA ILE A 94 -17.09 6.09 17.48
C ILE A 94 -15.99 6.02 16.42
N GLU A 95 -15.40 7.17 16.07
CA GLU A 95 -14.32 7.26 15.07
C GLU A 95 -13.11 6.42 15.49
N ASP A 96 -12.63 6.59 16.72
CA ASP A 96 -11.48 5.86 17.26
C ASP A 96 -11.74 4.36 17.31
N ALA A 97 -12.94 3.95 17.73
CA ALA A 97 -13.32 2.54 17.78
C ALA A 97 -13.35 1.88 16.38
N ILE A 98 -13.88 2.57 15.37
CA ILE A 98 -13.92 2.06 13.98
C ILE A 98 -12.51 1.96 13.41
N MET A 99 -11.68 2.99 13.62
CA MET A 99 -10.29 2.98 13.15
C MET A 99 -9.50 1.87 13.81
N GLU A 100 -9.60 1.71 15.14
CA GLU A 100 -8.93 0.63 15.88
C GLU A 100 -9.40 -0.74 15.39
N ALA A 101 -10.70 -0.91 15.11
CA ALA A 101 -11.23 -2.16 14.55
C ALA A 101 -10.65 -2.48 13.16
N LEU A 102 -10.59 -1.50 12.26
CA LEU A 102 -10.08 -1.68 10.91
C LEU A 102 -8.55 -1.86 10.89
N LEU A 103 -7.81 -1.10 11.69
CA LEU A 103 -6.36 -1.29 11.89
C LEU A 103 -6.07 -2.63 12.57
N GLY A 104 -6.90 -3.07 13.51
CA GLY A 104 -6.80 -4.39 14.14
C GLY A 104 -7.01 -5.53 13.15
N ARG A 105 -7.91 -5.37 12.16
CA ARG A 105 -8.02 -6.29 11.02
C ARG A 105 -6.78 -6.26 10.14
N LEU A 106 -6.19 -5.09 9.89
CA LEU A 106 -4.91 -5.00 9.19
C LEU A 106 -3.77 -5.68 9.96
N ASN A 107 -3.71 -5.58 11.29
CA ASN A 107 -2.63 -6.23 12.04
C ASN A 107 -2.80 -7.76 12.12
N SER A 108 -4.03 -8.25 12.17
CA SER A 108 -4.32 -9.70 12.23
C SER A 108 -4.32 -10.38 10.85
N SER A 109 -4.59 -9.63 9.78
CA SER A 109 -4.67 -10.12 8.40
C SER A 109 -3.93 -9.22 7.41
N GLY A 110 -2.76 -8.69 7.81
CA GLY A 110 -1.99 -7.67 7.07
C GLY A 110 -1.39 -8.09 5.74
N TRP A 111 -1.73 -9.29 5.29
CA TRP A 111 -1.42 -9.84 3.98
C TRP A 111 -2.62 -9.82 3.01
N ASP A 112 -3.83 -9.52 3.48
CA ASP A 112 -5.06 -9.59 2.68
C ASP A 112 -5.40 -8.22 2.06
N PRO A 113 -5.30 -8.06 0.72
CA PRO A 113 -5.67 -6.84 0.02
C PRO A 113 -7.14 -6.45 0.22
N ALA A 114 -8.03 -7.40 0.53
CA ALA A 114 -9.46 -7.10 0.75
C ALA A 114 -9.66 -6.21 1.98
N VAL A 115 -8.76 -6.25 2.97
CA VAL A 115 -8.83 -5.37 4.13
C VAL A 115 -8.53 -3.92 3.73
N PHE A 116 -7.59 -3.69 2.80
CA PHE A 116 -7.33 -2.35 2.25
C PHE A 116 -8.52 -1.80 1.48
N GLN A 117 -9.30 -2.65 0.80
CA GLN A 117 -10.55 -2.23 0.16
C GLN A 117 -11.58 -1.75 1.19
N LEU A 118 -11.72 -2.43 2.33
CA LEU A 118 -12.61 -1.98 3.41
C LEU A 118 -12.22 -0.61 3.94
N VAL A 119 -10.92 -0.40 4.17
CA VAL A 119 -10.38 0.88 4.64
C VAL A 119 -10.64 1.98 3.61
N ALA A 120 -10.38 1.71 2.33
CA ALA A 120 -10.62 2.67 1.24
C ALA A 120 -12.09 3.09 1.13
N GLU A 121 -13.03 2.16 1.33
CA GLU A 121 -14.46 2.47 1.33
C GLU A 121 -14.88 3.33 2.52
N VAL A 122 -14.32 3.08 3.71
CA VAL A 122 -14.56 3.91 4.90
C VAL A 122 -13.97 5.32 4.74
N VAL A 123 -12.76 5.43 4.16
CA VAL A 123 -12.13 6.72 3.83
C VAL A 123 -12.95 7.46 2.77
N THR A 124 -13.42 6.77 1.74
CA THR A 124 -14.28 7.35 0.70
C THR A 124 -15.59 7.87 1.27
N ALA A 125 -16.22 7.11 2.17
CA ALA A 125 -17.39 7.52 2.94
C ALA A 125 -17.12 8.63 3.97
N SER A 126 -15.87 9.03 4.15
CA SER A 126 -15.42 10.15 5.00
C SER A 126 -14.91 11.35 4.18
N SER A 127 -15.17 11.36 2.87
CA SER A 127 -14.65 12.37 1.95
C SER A 127 -14.89 13.81 2.46
N PRO A 128 -13.89 14.70 2.34
CA PRO A 128 -14.01 16.10 2.73
C PRO A 128 -15.02 16.88 1.87
N GLU A 129 -15.48 16.32 0.76
CA GLU A 129 -16.52 16.91 -0.11
C GLU A 129 -17.93 16.71 0.47
N LEU A 130 -18.11 15.75 1.37
CA LEU A 130 -19.41 15.49 2.03
C LEU A 130 -19.65 16.45 3.20
N PRO A 131 -20.91 16.76 3.55
CA PRO A 131 -21.23 17.44 4.81
C PRO A 131 -20.66 16.68 6.03
N GLN A 132 -20.19 17.41 7.05
CA GLN A 132 -19.54 16.79 8.22
C GLN A 132 -20.43 15.75 8.93
N GLU A 133 -21.74 15.94 8.92
CA GLU A 133 -22.73 15.03 9.52
C GLU A 133 -22.82 13.66 8.81
N GLU A 134 -22.47 13.61 7.52
CA GLU A 134 -22.54 12.41 6.69
C GLU A 134 -21.24 11.61 6.68
N ARG A 135 -20.14 12.23 7.15
CA ARG A 135 -18.82 11.61 7.22
C ARG A 135 -18.72 10.60 8.36
N ILE A 136 -18.08 9.47 8.09
CA ILE A 136 -17.72 8.50 9.12
C ILE A 136 -16.58 9.06 9.98
N ILE A 137 -15.47 9.46 9.37
CA ILE A 137 -14.36 10.16 10.03
C ILE A 137 -14.54 11.65 9.78
N ARG A 138 -14.85 12.42 10.82
CA ARG A 138 -15.20 13.84 10.66
C ARG A 138 -13.97 14.74 10.66
N SER A 139 -12.95 14.36 11.42
CA SER A 139 -11.73 15.14 11.59
C SER A 139 -10.77 14.92 10.41
N PRO A 140 -10.39 15.99 9.67
CA PRO A 140 -9.37 15.94 8.62
C PRO A 140 -8.04 15.37 9.10
N LEU A 141 -7.63 15.71 10.33
CA LEU A 141 -6.39 15.23 10.94
C LEU A 141 -6.44 13.72 11.16
N THR A 142 -7.55 13.27 11.75
CA THR A 142 -7.77 11.86 12.08
C THR A 142 -7.82 10.99 10.82
N MET A 143 -8.44 11.49 9.74
CA MET A 143 -8.46 10.80 8.45
C MET A 143 -7.04 10.66 7.86
N LEU A 144 -6.21 11.70 7.94
CA LEU A 144 -4.79 11.63 7.53
C LEU A 144 -4.01 10.59 8.34
N GLU A 145 -4.15 10.62 9.66
CA GLU A 145 -3.48 9.65 10.55
C GLU A 145 -3.93 8.22 10.26
N PHE A 146 -5.21 8.02 9.98
CA PHE A 146 -5.77 6.72 9.64
C PHE A 146 -5.23 6.19 8.31
N ILE A 147 -5.25 7.01 7.24
CA ILE A 147 -4.73 6.62 5.92
C ILE A 147 -3.25 6.31 6.02
N LEU A 148 -2.45 7.24 6.54
CA LEU A 148 -0.99 7.07 6.61
C LEU A 148 -0.57 5.95 7.56
N GLY A 149 -1.30 5.78 8.67
CA GLY A 149 -1.10 4.69 9.62
C GLY A 149 -1.43 3.32 9.01
N ALA A 150 -2.47 3.22 8.19
CA ALA A 150 -2.80 1.98 7.48
C ALA A 150 -1.79 1.65 6.37
N VAL A 151 -1.39 2.65 5.57
CA VAL A 151 -0.51 2.48 4.41
C VAL A 151 0.93 2.19 4.81
N TYR A 152 1.45 2.91 5.81
CA TYR A 152 2.84 2.79 6.27
C TYR A 152 2.99 2.00 7.57
N SER A 153 2.00 1.20 7.96
CA SER A 153 2.14 0.32 9.12
C SER A 153 3.33 -0.62 8.92
N ASP A 154 4.17 -0.78 9.94
CA ASP A 154 5.29 -1.72 9.91
C ASP A 154 4.83 -3.19 9.86
N ASP A 155 3.58 -3.44 10.28
CA ASP A 155 2.93 -4.76 10.23
C ASP A 155 2.24 -5.02 8.87
N GLN A 156 2.28 -4.05 7.94
CA GLN A 156 1.75 -4.18 6.58
C GLN A 156 2.65 -5.11 5.76
N ARG A 157 2.08 -6.20 5.24
CA ARG A 157 2.85 -7.22 4.51
C ARG A 157 2.37 -7.49 3.08
N CYS A 158 1.32 -6.82 2.62
CA CYS A 158 0.90 -6.86 1.22
C CYS A 158 1.95 -6.23 0.30
N HIS A 159 2.01 -6.68 -0.95
CA HIS A 159 2.75 -5.96 -1.97
C HIS A 159 2.00 -4.68 -2.33
N ALA A 160 2.72 -3.56 -2.45
CA ALA A 160 2.16 -2.25 -2.71
C ALA A 160 1.37 -2.20 -4.03
N LEU A 161 1.78 -2.99 -5.03
CA LEU A 161 1.04 -3.13 -6.30
C LEU A 161 -0.33 -3.81 -6.12
N ASP A 162 -0.48 -4.73 -5.17
CA ASP A 162 -1.74 -5.46 -4.96
C ASP A 162 -2.81 -4.59 -4.29
N ILE A 163 -2.39 -3.57 -3.54
CA ILE A 163 -3.26 -2.64 -2.83
C ILE A 163 -3.26 -1.23 -3.47
N PHE A 164 -2.59 -1.05 -4.61
CA PHE A 164 -2.38 0.24 -5.26
C PHE A 164 -3.69 1.01 -5.45
N GLU A 165 -4.71 0.39 -6.07
CA GLU A 165 -6.00 1.05 -6.35
C GLU A 165 -6.70 1.53 -5.08
N SER A 166 -6.63 0.72 -4.01
CA SER A 166 -7.22 1.08 -2.72
C SER A 166 -6.48 2.24 -2.07
N VAL A 167 -5.14 2.27 -2.17
CA VAL A 167 -4.32 3.36 -1.63
C VAL A 167 -4.48 4.65 -2.43
N ASP A 168 -4.55 4.56 -3.76
CA ASP A 168 -4.82 5.70 -4.64
C ASP A 168 -6.20 6.30 -4.37
N ALA A 169 -7.22 5.45 -4.22
CA ALA A 169 -8.55 5.88 -3.81
C ALA A 169 -8.54 6.61 -2.46
N MET A 170 -7.80 6.10 -1.46
CA MET A 170 -7.64 6.77 -0.17
C MET A 170 -6.91 8.12 -0.30
N TYR A 171 -5.81 8.16 -1.06
CA TYR A 171 -5.03 9.37 -1.30
C TYR A 171 -5.87 10.48 -1.94
N SER A 172 -6.74 10.14 -2.90
CA SER A 172 -7.66 11.09 -3.55
C SER A 172 -8.64 11.79 -2.59
N LYS A 173 -8.81 11.25 -1.37
CA LYS A 173 -9.69 11.78 -0.32
C LYS A 173 -8.95 12.54 0.76
N ILE A 174 -7.62 12.65 0.67
CA ILE A 174 -6.84 13.47 1.59
C ILE A 174 -7.28 14.94 1.46
N PRO A 175 -7.59 15.62 2.58
CA PRO A 175 -7.95 17.03 2.56
C PRO A 175 -6.78 17.87 2.06
N LYS A 176 -7.07 18.88 1.24
CA LYS A 176 -6.05 19.83 0.78
C LYS A 176 -5.39 20.56 1.95
N ALA A 177 -4.13 20.97 1.78
CA ALA A 177 -3.35 21.62 2.83
C ALA A 177 -3.93 22.95 3.34
N ASP A 178 -4.79 23.61 2.56
CA ASP A 178 -5.51 24.84 2.90
C ASP A 178 -6.85 24.60 3.61
N ALA A 179 -7.25 23.34 3.79
CA ALA A 179 -8.45 23.01 4.54
C ALA A 179 -8.34 23.51 5.98
N THR A 180 -9.40 24.14 6.49
CA THR A 180 -9.44 24.67 7.85
C THR A 180 -9.11 23.58 8.86
N VAL A 181 -7.96 23.73 9.52
CA VAL A 181 -7.51 22.89 10.63
C VAL A 181 -8.55 22.99 11.76
N PRO A 182 -9.07 21.87 12.28
CA PRO A 182 -10.04 21.91 13.38
C PRO A 182 -9.51 22.70 14.57
N ILE A 183 -10.36 23.53 15.17
CA ILE A 183 -10.04 24.30 16.38
C ILE A 183 -9.57 23.33 17.48
N GLY A 184 -8.34 23.50 17.96
CA GLY A 184 -7.74 22.65 19.01
C GLY A 184 -6.80 21.54 18.53
N SER A 185 -6.59 21.39 17.22
CA SER A 185 -5.60 20.45 16.68
C SER A 185 -4.21 21.09 16.47
N SER A 186 -3.15 20.31 16.65
CA SER A 186 -1.78 20.79 16.47
C SER A 186 -1.49 21.05 14.98
N ALA A 187 -1.36 22.33 14.62
CA ALA A 187 -1.00 22.75 13.26
C ALA A 187 0.32 22.11 12.79
N GLU A 188 1.27 21.90 13.71
CA GLU A 188 2.55 21.23 13.42
C GLU A 188 2.33 19.76 13.03
N ARG A 189 1.46 19.04 13.75
CA ARG A 189 1.14 17.65 13.43
C ARG A 189 0.43 17.52 12.09
N TYR A 190 -0.49 18.44 11.78
CA TYR A 190 -1.17 18.46 10.49
C TYR A 190 -0.20 18.72 9.33
N ALA A 191 0.70 19.69 9.48
CA ALA A 191 1.73 19.98 8.48
C ALA A 191 2.68 18.80 8.25
N GLU A 192 3.08 18.09 9.32
CA GLU A 192 3.88 16.87 9.22
C GLU A 192 3.15 15.76 8.45
N LEU A 193 1.87 15.53 8.72
CA LEU A 193 1.08 14.54 8.00
C LEU A 193 0.87 14.91 6.53
N GLN A 194 0.71 16.20 6.22
CA GLN A 194 0.65 16.66 4.83
C GLN A 194 1.96 16.38 4.09
N ARG A 195 3.12 16.62 4.72
CA ARG A 195 4.41 16.21 4.13
C ARG A 195 4.50 14.71 3.86
N GLN A 196 3.95 13.88 4.76
CA GLN A 196 3.89 12.43 4.57
C GLN A 196 2.90 12.03 3.47
N ALA A 197 1.82 12.79 3.26
CA ALA A 197 0.92 12.62 2.13
C ALA A 197 1.60 12.97 0.80
N ASP A 198 2.39 14.05 0.75
CA ASP A 198 3.22 14.38 -0.43
C ASP A 198 4.27 13.28 -0.72
N GLU A 199 4.74 12.59 0.31
CA GLU A 199 5.62 11.42 0.17
C GLU A 199 4.85 10.22 -0.40
N LEU A 200 3.62 9.99 0.05
CA LEU A 200 2.73 8.96 -0.50
C LEU A 200 2.43 9.18 -1.99
N GLU A 201 2.20 10.42 -2.41
CA GLU A 201 2.04 10.76 -3.83
C GLU A 201 3.24 10.28 -4.66
N LYS A 202 4.46 10.49 -4.15
CA LYS A 202 5.69 10.05 -4.84
C LYS A 202 5.79 8.54 -4.93
N HIS A 203 5.39 7.83 -3.88
CA HIS A 203 5.36 6.37 -3.88
C HIS A 203 4.30 5.83 -4.84
N LEU A 204 3.12 6.45 -4.91
CA LEU A 204 2.09 6.13 -5.90
C LEU A 204 2.62 6.34 -7.32
N GLY A 205 3.29 7.46 -7.59
CA GLY A 205 3.94 7.71 -8.87
C GLY A 205 5.02 6.66 -9.23
N CYS A 206 5.78 6.18 -8.25
CA CYS A 206 6.72 5.07 -8.46
C CYS A 206 5.99 3.78 -8.85
N LEU A 207 4.92 3.44 -8.15
CA LEU A 207 4.13 2.25 -8.44
C LEU A 207 3.43 2.34 -9.79
N ASP A 208 2.98 3.52 -10.21
CA ASP A 208 2.44 3.74 -11.55
C ASP A 208 3.47 3.44 -12.63
N VAL A 209 4.70 3.94 -12.49
CA VAL A 209 5.79 3.61 -13.42
C VAL A 209 6.03 2.10 -13.48
N LEU A 210 6.02 1.41 -12.34
CA LEU A 210 6.18 -0.05 -12.28
C LEU A 210 5.00 -0.77 -12.95
N ARG A 211 3.76 -0.34 -12.68
CA ARG A 211 2.51 -0.90 -13.21
C ARG A 211 2.41 -0.72 -14.73
N GLU A 212 2.67 0.48 -15.25
CA GLU A 212 2.73 0.77 -16.69
C GLU A 212 3.67 -0.20 -17.44
N ASN A 213 4.80 -0.51 -16.80
CA ASN A 213 5.83 -1.39 -17.35
C ASN A 213 5.63 -2.86 -17.00
N LYS A 214 4.55 -3.22 -16.29
CA LYS A 214 4.22 -4.57 -15.81
C LYS A 214 5.35 -5.20 -14.99
N ILE A 215 5.96 -4.39 -14.13
CA ILE A 215 7.05 -4.82 -13.25
C ILE A 215 6.43 -5.19 -11.90
N GLY A 216 6.36 -6.49 -11.61
CA GLY A 216 5.99 -7.00 -10.29
C GLY A 216 7.21 -7.01 -9.37
N LEU A 217 7.27 -6.08 -8.43
CA LEU A 217 8.25 -6.09 -7.34
C LEU A 217 7.53 -6.36 -6.03
N SER A 218 8.10 -7.26 -5.23
CA SER A 218 7.59 -7.59 -3.90
C SER A 218 8.01 -6.53 -2.88
N LEU A 219 7.52 -5.30 -3.04
CA LEU A 219 7.78 -4.16 -2.16
C LEU A 219 6.49 -3.74 -1.46
N SER A 220 6.57 -3.44 -0.18
CA SER A 220 5.49 -2.85 0.61
C SER A 220 5.56 -1.31 0.56
N PHE A 221 4.50 -0.59 0.97
CA PHE A 221 4.59 0.89 1.04
C PHE A 221 5.56 1.34 2.15
N ALA A 222 5.67 0.57 3.23
CA ALA A 222 6.68 0.80 4.27
C ALA A 222 8.12 0.63 3.73
N ASP A 223 8.34 -0.34 2.84
CA ASP A 223 9.64 -0.53 2.17
C ASP A 223 9.99 0.69 1.30
N LEU A 224 9.02 1.21 0.54
CA LEU A 224 9.19 2.40 -0.30
C LEU A 224 9.56 3.63 0.53
N ARG A 225 8.83 3.87 1.63
CA ARG A 225 9.10 4.98 2.57
C ARG A 225 10.49 4.91 3.18
N ARG A 226 10.97 3.71 3.45
CA ARG A 226 12.33 3.46 3.95
C ARG A 226 13.38 3.53 2.83
N GLY A 227 13.00 3.85 1.59
CA GLY A 227 13.90 3.86 0.43
C GLY A 227 14.52 2.51 0.12
N CYS A 228 13.81 1.42 0.49
CA CYS A 228 14.32 0.05 0.52
C CYS A 228 15.67 -0.06 1.26
N THR A 229 15.75 0.38 2.53
CA THR A 229 17.00 0.38 3.34
C THR A 229 17.80 -0.93 3.32
N ASN A 230 17.18 -2.05 2.99
CA ASN A 230 17.87 -3.27 2.61
C ASN A 230 18.46 -3.15 1.19
N GLU A 231 19.67 -2.59 1.09
CA GLU A 231 20.39 -2.40 -0.18
C GLU A 231 20.45 -3.69 -1.03
N PRO A 232 20.79 -4.89 -0.51
CA PRO A 232 20.75 -6.13 -1.31
C PRO A 232 19.39 -6.42 -1.97
N MET A 233 18.28 -6.15 -1.27
CA MET A 233 16.93 -6.31 -1.82
C MET A 233 16.64 -5.27 -2.90
N ALA A 234 17.05 -4.01 -2.67
CA ALA A 234 16.90 -2.92 -3.62
C ALA A 234 17.68 -3.19 -4.92
N VAL A 235 18.95 -3.62 -4.81
CA VAL A 235 19.80 -4.00 -5.95
C VAL A 235 19.17 -5.16 -6.73
N ARG A 236 18.67 -6.19 -6.05
CA ARG A 236 17.98 -7.31 -6.72
C ARG A 236 16.72 -6.85 -7.46
N SER A 237 15.95 -5.94 -6.85
CA SER A 237 14.73 -5.39 -7.44
C SER A 237 15.03 -4.55 -8.69
N LEU A 238 16.06 -3.72 -8.64
CA LEU A 238 16.55 -2.95 -9.79
C LEU A 238 17.08 -3.84 -10.92
N TRP A 239 17.83 -4.91 -10.60
CA TRP A 239 18.23 -5.88 -11.63
C TRP A 239 17.04 -6.56 -12.27
N ASN A 240 16.02 -6.92 -11.47
CA ASN A 240 14.80 -7.50 -12.01
C ASN A 240 14.05 -6.52 -12.92
N LEU A 241 14.00 -5.24 -12.54
CA LEU A 241 13.47 -4.16 -13.37
C LEU A 241 14.20 -4.08 -14.71
N PHE A 242 15.52 -3.97 -14.73
CA PHE A 242 16.29 -3.89 -15.97
C PHE A 242 16.15 -5.14 -16.83
N ARG A 243 16.11 -6.33 -16.23
CA ARG A 243 15.88 -7.59 -16.93
C ARG A 243 14.52 -7.63 -17.63
N VAL A 244 13.45 -7.23 -16.93
CA VAL A 244 12.09 -7.20 -17.49
C VAL A 244 11.99 -6.17 -18.60
N LEU A 245 12.54 -4.97 -18.40
CA LEU A 245 12.53 -3.92 -19.41
C LEU A 245 13.36 -4.28 -20.63
N GLY A 246 14.56 -4.83 -20.45
CA GLY A 246 15.43 -5.28 -21.54
C GLY A 246 14.87 -6.43 -22.37
N ALA A 247 14.09 -7.32 -21.75
CA ALA A 247 13.38 -8.36 -22.48
C ALA A 247 12.22 -7.79 -23.32
N ARG A 248 11.60 -6.69 -22.87
CA ARG A 248 10.34 -6.17 -23.45
C ARG A 248 10.54 -5.03 -24.44
N TYR A 249 11.51 -4.15 -24.20
CA TYR A 249 11.65 -2.89 -24.93
C TYR A 249 13.00 -2.80 -25.64
N ARG A 250 12.97 -3.07 -26.95
CA ARG A 250 14.12 -2.94 -27.87
C ARG A 250 14.38 -1.55 -28.46
N PRO A 251 13.42 -0.60 -28.54
CA PRO A 251 13.73 0.70 -29.16
C PRO A 251 14.62 1.58 -28.27
N ALA A 252 15.66 2.19 -28.85
CA ALA A 252 16.51 3.17 -28.16
C ALA A 252 15.73 4.39 -27.62
N LEU A 253 14.66 4.79 -28.31
CA LEU A 253 13.77 5.88 -27.87
C LEU A 253 13.17 5.61 -26.49
N PHE A 254 12.79 4.36 -26.22
CA PHE A 254 12.27 3.96 -24.91
C PHE A 254 13.31 4.23 -23.83
N TRP A 255 14.54 3.73 -24.01
CA TRP A 255 15.62 3.87 -23.03
C TRP A 255 15.97 5.33 -22.75
N ARG A 256 15.94 6.21 -23.77
CA ARG A 256 16.12 7.66 -23.55
C ARG A 256 15.00 8.26 -22.69
N SER A 257 13.74 7.94 -23.00
CA SER A 257 12.61 8.42 -22.21
C SER A 257 12.56 7.84 -20.79
N PHE A 258 13.07 6.62 -20.61
CA PHE A 258 13.01 5.90 -19.35
C PHE A 258 14.01 6.43 -18.31
N GLN A 259 15.07 7.15 -18.70
CA GLN A 259 16.07 7.69 -17.77
C GLN A 259 15.45 8.63 -16.72
N GLN A 260 14.47 9.44 -17.12
CA GLN A 260 13.74 10.32 -16.19
C GLN A 260 12.91 9.51 -15.19
N LYS A 261 12.19 8.48 -15.67
CA LYS A 261 11.41 7.56 -14.84
C LYS A 261 12.31 6.77 -13.87
N LEU A 262 13.49 6.33 -14.33
CA LEU A 262 14.48 5.65 -13.51
C LEU A 262 15.04 6.56 -12.41
N SER A 263 15.35 7.82 -12.74
CA SER A 263 15.82 8.80 -11.76
C SER A 263 14.77 9.08 -10.69
N TYR A 264 13.49 9.12 -11.08
CA TYR A 264 12.36 9.25 -10.17
C TYR A 264 12.22 8.02 -9.24
N LEU A 265 12.23 6.81 -9.81
CA LEU A 265 12.21 5.55 -9.05
C LEU A 265 13.40 5.46 -8.08
N HIS A 266 14.59 5.86 -8.51
CA HIS A 266 15.78 5.87 -7.66
C HIS A 266 15.60 6.80 -6.46
N SER A 267 15.16 8.04 -6.71
CA SER A 267 15.03 9.07 -5.68
C SER A 267 13.96 8.77 -4.64
N HIS A 268 12.92 8.00 -5.00
CA HIS A 268 11.72 7.83 -4.18
C HIS A 268 11.42 6.38 -3.78
N ALA A 269 12.06 5.38 -4.37
CA ALA A 269 11.85 3.97 -4.02
C ALA A 269 13.14 3.20 -3.74
N PHE A 270 14.26 3.55 -4.40
CA PHE A 270 15.52 2.80 -4.33
C PHE A 270 16.70 3.64 -3.84
N ALA A 271 16.45 4.60 -2.95
CA ALA A 271 17.46 5.52 -2.43
C ALA A 271 18.61 4.81 -1.69
N ALA A 272 18.40 3.58 -1.21
CA ALA A 272 19.44 2.75 -0.60
C ALA A 272 20.55 2.32 -1.57
N VAL A 273 20.31 2.35 -2.90
CA VAL A 273 21.31 2.00 -3.91
C VAL A 273 21.98 3.28 -4.40
N SER A 274 23.31 3.28 -4.51
CA SER A 274 24.02 4.47 -5.00
C SER A 274 23.67 4.78 -6.47
N VAL A 275 23.68 6.07 -6.84
CA VAL A 275 23.47 6.50 -8.24
C VAL A 275 24.51 5.86 -9.18
N THR A 276 25.75 5.70 -8.71
CA THR A 276 26.83 4.99 -9.40
C THR A 276 26.39 3.56 -9.73
N SER A 277 25.95 2.79 -8.73
CA SER A 277 25.49 1.41 -8.92
C SER A 277 24.30 1.32 -9.90
N VAL A 278 23.31 2.21 -9.78
CA VAL A 278 22.17 2.22 -10.72
C VAL A 278 22.62 2.52 -12.16
N SER A 279 23.56 3.45 -12.33
CA SER A 279 24.10 3.81 -13.64
C SER A 279 24.89 2.66 -14.25
N GLU A 280 25.70 1.94 -13.45
CA GLU A 280 26.40 0.73 -13.89
C GLU A 280 25.44 -0.36 -14.35
N MET A 281 24.36 -0.60 -13.60
CA MET A 281 23.33 -1.58 -13.96
C MET A 281 22.63 -1.21 -15.29
N LEU A 282 22.29 0.08 -15.46
CA LEU A 282 21.70 0.58 -16.70
C LEU A 282 22.66 0.41 -17.88
N VAL A 283 23.92 0.82 -17.73
CA VAL A 283 24.94 0.68 -18.79
C VAL A 283 25.11 -0.79 -19.19
N ARG A 284 25.21 -1.71 -18.22
CA ARG A 284 25.26 -3.15 -18.49
C ARG A 284 24.06 -3.61 -19.32
N CYS A 285 22.86 -3.20 -18.94
CA CYS A 285 21.62 -3.52 -19.67
C CYS A 285 21.63 -2.97 -21.12
N LEU A 286 22.14 -1.75 -21.33
CA LEU A 286 22.24 -1.13 -22.65
C LEU A 286 23.28 -1.83 -23.54
N VAL A 287 24.42 -2.25 -22.97
CA VAL A 287 25.46 -3.01 -23.68
C VAL A 287 24.95 -4.38 -24.10
N GLU A 288 24.20 -5.06 -23.23
CA GLU A 288 23.56 -6.34 -23.58
C GLU A 288 22.63 -6.19 -24.79
N GLN A 289 21.88 -5.09 -24.86
CA GLN A 289 20.95 -4.76 -25.95
C GLN A 289 21.59 -4.00 -27.13
N GLU A 290 22.90 -3.76 -27.09
CA GLU A 290 23.65 -3.04 -28.14
C GLU A 290 23.19 -1.59 -28.37
N HIS A 291 22.65 -0.94 -27.34
CA HIS A 291 22.22 0.47 -27.35
C HIS A 291 23.36 1.42 -27.00
N PHE A 292 24.46 1.36 -27.76
CA PHE A 292 25.67 2.15 -27.49
C PHE A 292 25.47 3.67 -27.61
N ASP A 293 24.58 4.13 -28.50
CA ASP A 293 24.27 5.56 -28.61
C ASP A 293 23.62 6.09 -27.32
N VAL A 294 22.69 5.32 -26.73
CA VAL A 294 22.04 5.69 -25.47
C VAL A 294 23.01 5.54 -24.30
N MET A 295 23.87 4.52 -24.35
CA MET A 295 24.93 4.33 -23.37
C MET A 295 25.85 5.56 -23.29
N SER A 296 26.24 6.13 -24.44
CA SER A 296 27.08 7.33 -24.50
C SER A 296 26.43 8.50 -23.75
N ASP A 297 25.15 8.76 -24.03
CA ASP A 297 24.37 9.81 -23.34
C ASP A 297 24.35 9.57 -21.81
N VAL A 298 24.06 8.34 -21.37
CA VAL A 298 24.00 7.95 -19.95
C VAL A 298 25.35 8.11 -19.26
N THR A 299 26.44 7.68 -19.90
CA THR A 299 27.79 7.80 -19.32
C THR A 299 28.27 9.24 -19.21
N ALA A 300 27.89 10.10 -20.16
CA ALA A 300 28.18 11.53 -20.09
C ALA A 300 27.43 12.19 -18.93
N GLU A 301 26.14 11.89 -18.76
CA GLU A 301 25.34 12.37 -17.63
C GLU A 301 25.87 11.85 -16.29
N TRP A 302 26.24 10.57 -16.23
CA TRP A 302 26.84 9.96 -15.05
C TRP A 302 28.19 10.61 -14.71
N ALA A 303 29.06 10.85 -15.70
CA ALA A 303 30.34 11.55 -15.49
C ALA A 303 30.19 13.04 -15.14
N ALA A 304 29.05 13.66 -15.45
CA ALA A 304 28.76 15.03 -15.02
C ALA A 304 28.30 15.09 -13.55
N ARG A 305 27.64 14.04 -13.06
CA ARG A 305 27.15 13.93 -11.67
C ARG A 305 28.17 13.32 -10.71
N CYS A 306 28.97 12.39 -11.22
CA CYS A 306 30.00 11.66 -10.52
C CYS A 306 31.39 12.05 -11.03
N ASN A 307 32.44 11.49 -10.48
CA ASN A 307 33.79 11.74 -10.98
C ASN A 307 34.00 10.98 -12.30
N ALA A 308 34.39 11.68 -13.39
CA ALA A 308 34.68 11.05 -14.68
C ALA A 308 35.72 9.91 -14.59
N SER A 309 36.68 9.99 -13.67
CA SER A 309 37.66 8.92 -13.44
C SER A 309 37.03 7.64 -12.88
N GLU A 310 35.97 7.75 -12.07
CA GLU A 310 35.25 6.61 -11.51
C GLU A 310 34.45 5.90 -12.60
N VAL A 311 33.73 6.68 -13.42
CA VAL A 311 32.99 6.18 -14.58
C VAL A 311 33.92 5.43 -15.54
N ALA A 312 35.08 6.01 -15.86
CA ALA A 312 36.08 5.35 -16.70
C ALA A 312 36.55 4.02 -16.09
N GLY A 313 36.77 3.97 -14.77
CA GLY A 313 37.12 2.74 -14.06
C GLY A 313 36.06 1.65 -14.20
N SER A 314 34.79 1.99 -14.01
CA SER A 314 33.67 1.04 -14.14
C SER A 314 33.47 0.55 -15.58
N LEU A 315 33.64 1.42 -16.58
CA LEU A 315 33.59 1.03 -18.00
C LEU A 315 34.74 0.10 -18.39
N VAL A 316 35.95 0.34 -17.88
CA VAL A 316 37.09 -0.56 -18.07
C VAL A 316 36.85 -1.92 -17.42
N ALA A 317 36.31 -1.95 -16.20
CA ALA A 317 35.95 -3.19 -15.53
C ALA A 317 34.91 -4.00 -16.33
N LEU A 318 33.86 -3.34 -16.83
CA LEU A 318 32.86 -3.97 -17.69
C LEU A 318 33.46 -4.51 -19.00
N ALA A 319 34.33 -3.72 -19.66
CA ALA A 319 35.03 -4.18 -20.85
C ALA A 319 35.89 -5.42 -20.56
N GLN A 320 36.58 -5.44 -19.42
CA GLN A 320 37.39 -6.59 -18.99
C GLN A 320 36.53 -7.84 -18.74
N GLU A 321 35.36 -7.70 -18.11
CA GLU A 321 34.41 -8.81 -17.94
C GLU A 321 33.91 -9.36 -19.30
N LEU A 322 33.63 -8.48 -20.26
CA LEU A 322 33.21 -8.87 -21.61
C LEU A 322 34.33 -9.60 -22.38
N VAL A 323 35.58 -9.19 -22.18
CA VAL A 323 36.75 -9.88 -22.73
C VAL A 323 36.91 -11.26 -22.08
N ASN A 324 36.81 -11.34 -20.75
CA ASN A 324 36.99 -12.59 -20.01
C ASN A 324 35.86 -13.60 -20.24
N SER A 325 34.65 -13.13 -20.55
CA SER A 325 33.50 -13.98 -20.91
C SER A 325 33.51 -14.44 -22.38
N SER A 326 34.51 -14.03 -23.16
CA SER A 326 34.62 -14.38 -24.57
C SER A 326 35.26 -15.78 -24.77
N PRO A 327 34.54 -16.76 -25.35
CA PRO A 327 35.11 -18.08 -25.64
C PRO A 327 36.11 -18.07 -26.82
N ALA A 328 36.16 -17.02 -27.63
CA ALA A 328 37.03 -16.93 -28.81
C ALA A 328 37.27 -15.48 -29.26
N LEU A 329 38.35 -15.24 -30.01
CA LEU A 329 38.72 -13.91 -30.54
C LEU A 329 37.69 -13.28 -31.51
N ARG A 330 36.75 -14.08 -32.05
CA ARG A 330 35.69 -13.61 -32.95
C ARG A 330 34.31 -13.51 -32.27
N HIS A 331 34.24 -13.69 -30.96
CA HIS A 331 32.97 -13.65 -30.24
C HIS A 331 32.41 -12.23 -30.16
N ALA A 332 31.09 -12.09 -30.19
CA ALA A 332 30.39 -10.79 -30.15
C ALA A 332 30.74 -9.97 -28.90
N SER A 333 31.04 -10.62 -27.76
CA SER A 333 31.46 -9.93 -26.52
C SER A 333 32.69 -9.04 -26.70
N LEU A 334 33.62 -9.39 -27.60
CA LEU A 334 34.81 -8.57 -27.87
C LEU A 334 34.46 -7.29 -28.64
N GLU A 335 33.51 -7.36 -29.56
CA GLU A 335 33.01 -6.16 -30.24
C GLU A 335 32.24 -5.26 -29.27
N LYS A 336 31.49 -5.85 -28.32
CA LYS A 336 30.87 -5.09 -27.22
C LYS A 336 31.91 -4.41 -26.34
N ALA A 337 32.94 -5.15 -25.89
CA ALA A 337 34.04 -4.58 -25.10
C ALA A 337 34.75 -3.43 -25.83
N ARG A 338 35.03 -3.61 -27.12
CA ARG A 338 35.62 -2.56 -27.96
C ARG A 338 34.75 -1.30 -28.04
N ARG A 339 33.42 -1.46 -28.11
CA ARG A 339 32.48 -0.33 -28.13
C ARG A 339 32.32 0.33 -26.76
N VAL A 340 32.44 -0.42 -25.66
CA VAL A 340 32.45 0.15 -24.29
C VAL A 340 33.71 1.00 -24.04
N LEU A 341 34.85 0.60 -24.61
CA LEU A 341 36.12 1.35 -24.50
C LEU A 341 36.19 2.60 -25.39
N ARG A 342 35.31 2.73 -26.37
CA ARG A 342 35.25 3.86 -27.31
C ARG A 342 34.36 4.96 -26.76
#